data_AF-A5HGW9-F1
#
_entry.id   AF-A5HGW9-F1
#
_cell.length_a   1.000
_cell.length_b   1.000
_cell.length_c   1.000
_cell.angle_alpha   90.00
_cell.angle_beta   90.00
_cell.angle_gamma   90.00
#
_symmetry.space_group_name_H-M   'P 1'
#
loop_
_entity.id
_entity.type
_entity.pdbx_description
1 polymer ?
#
loop_
_entity_poly.entity_id
_entity_poly.type
_entity_poly.pdbx_seq_one_letter_code
_entity_poly.pdbx_strand_id
1 'polypeptide(L)' 'PTDNQLTSVPAKAFQGLTQLTILVLQNNALQSLP' A
#
# COMPACT_ATOMS: atom_id res chain seq x y z
N PRO A 1 -19.95 4.57 1.50
CA PRO A 1 -18.63 4.82 0.88
C PRO A 1 -17.55 4.53 1.92
N THR A 2 -16.91 3.37 1.79
CA THR A 2 -15.83 2.91 2.67
C THR A 2 -14.54 3.64 2.31
N ASP A 3 -14.31 4.79 2.93
CA ASP A 3 -13.03 5.49 2.82
C ASP A 3 -11.98 4.70 3.58
N ASN A 4 -11.02 4.08 2.87
CA ASN A 4 -9.90 3.39 3.51
C ASN A 4 -8.89 4.45 3.95
N GLN A 5 -8.72 4.60 5.26
CA GLN A 5 -7.89 5.66 5.86
C GLN A 5 -6.43 5.21 6.01
N LEU A 6 -5.96 4.29 5.15
CA LEU A 6 -4.57 3.87 5.20
C LEU A 6 -3.67 5.04 4.81
N THR A 7 -2.92 5.55 5.78
CA THR A 7 -2.05 6.74 5.64
C THR A 7 -0.59 6.40 5.42
N SER A 8 -0.16 5.20 5.81
CA SER A 8 1.20 4.70 5.56
C SER A 8 1.19 3.21 5.27
N VAL A 9 2.21 2.77 4.53
CA VAL A 9 2.51 1.35 4.33
C VAL A 9 3.70 1.00 5.22
N PRO A 10 3.67 -0.11 5.97
CA PRO A 10 4.84 -0.57 6.71
C PRO A 10 6.02 -0.84 5.77
N ALA A 11 7.24 -0.44 6.15
CA ALA A 11 8.44 -0.61 5.32
C ALA A 11 8.72 -2.07 4.90
N LYS A 12 8.23 -3.04 5.66
CA LYS A 12 8.38 -4.48 5.38
C LYS A 12 7.15 -5.13 4.77
N ALA A 13 6.13 -4.36 4.40
CA ALA A 13 4.85 -4.90 3.91
C ALA A 13 4.99 -5.79 2.67
N PHE A 14 6.00 -5.52 1.83
CA PHE A 14 6.26 -6.28 0.61
C PHE A 14 7.51 -7.16 0.70
N GLN A 15 8.08 -7.32 1.89
CA GLN A 15 9.27 -8.14 2.07
C GLN A 15 8.98 -9.59 1.64
N GLY A 16 9.78 -10.12 0.72
CA GLY A 16 9.63 -11.47 0.21
C GLY A 16 8.67 -11.63 -0.97
N LEU A 17 7.96 -10.56 -1.38
CA LEU A 17 7.18 -10.55 -2.62
C LEU A 17 8.09 -10.28 -3.82
N THR A 18 9.02 -11.19 -4.10
CA THR A 18 10.05 -11.04 -5.14
C THR A 18 9.49 -10.96 -6.57
N GLN A 19 8.22 -11.35 -6.76
CA GLN A 19 7.53 -11.31 -8.05
C GLN A 19 6.20 -10.55 -7.96
N LEU A 20 6.09 -9.52 -7.11
CA LEU A 20 4.92 -8.65 -7.11
C LEU A 20 4.87 -7.85 -8.41
N THR A 21 3.87 -8.11 -9.23
CA THR A 21 3.68 -7.45 -10.53
C THR A 21 2.62 -6.35 -10.50
N ILE A 22 1.61 -6.49 -9.63
CA ILE A 22 0.48 -5.57 -9.53
C ILE A 22 0.21 -5.26 -8.05
N LEU A 23 0.14 -3.97 -7.74
CA LEU A 23 -0.25 -3.46 -6.43
C LEU A 23 -1.32 -2.36 -6.63
N VAL A 24 -2.55 -2.62 -6.14
CA VAL A 24 -3.67 -1.68 -6.26
C VAL A 24 -3.89 -0.98 -4.93
N LEU A 25 -3.67 0.34 -4.90
CA LEU A 25 -3.78 1.18 -3.70
C LEU A 25 -4.79 2.32 -3.83
N GLN A 26 -5.63 2.29 -4.86
CA GLN A 26 -6.67 3.29 -5.08
C GLN A 26 -7.60 3.43 -3.87
N ASN A 27 -8.11 4.64 -3.65
CA ASN A 27 -9.00 4.99 -2.53
C ASN A 27 -8.35 4.80 -1.14
N ASN A 28 -7.07 5.16 -1.01
CA ASN A 28 -6.38 5.28 0.29
C ASN A 28 -5.87 6.72 0.52
N ALA A 29 -5.50 7.04 1.76
CA ALA A 29 -4.95 8.33 2.17
C ALA A 29 -3.40 8.34 2.23
N LEU A 30 -2.76 7.50 1.42
CA LEU A 30 -1.30 7.35 1.40
C LEU A 30 -0.65 8.64 0.85
N GLN A 31 0.30 9.19 1.60
CA GLN A 31 1.07 10.37 1.17
C GLN A 31 2.32 9.98 0.39
N SER A 32 2.90 8.82 0.72
CA SER A 32 4.10 8.28 0.08
C SER A 32 4.13 6.76 0.23
N LEU A 33 4.89 6.11 -0.65
CA LEU A 33 5.29 4.72 -0.46
C LEU A 33 6.66 4.68 0.24
N PRO A 34 6.90 3.70 1.13
CA PRO A 34 8.22 3.41 1.68
C PRO A 34 9.22 2.96 0.61
#